data_AF-A0A3A6MX08-F1
#
_entry.id   AF-A0A3A6MX08-F1
#
_cell.length_a   1.000
_cell.length_b   1.000
_cell.length_c   1.000
_cell.angle_alpha   90.00
_cell.angle_beta   90.00
_cell.angle_gamma   90.00
#
_symmetry.space_group_name_H-M   'P 1'
#
loop_
_entity.id
_entity.type
_entity.pdbx_description
1 polymer ?
#
loop_
_entity_poly.entity_id
_entity_poly.type
_entity_poly.pdbx_seq_one_letter_code
_entity_poly.pdbx_strand_id
1 'polypeptide(L)' 'MAGNILDAVAYLQKNQLKLVLLEAKFLVEFPSGYKSLADQDEILRIAEYFQTHDELGPGAVEFMYRYREDEKE' A
#
# COMPACT_ATOMS: atom_id res chain seq x y z
N MET A 1 -13.91 1.71 -10.15
CA MET A 1 -14.31 0.30 -9.99
C MET A 1 -13.97 -0.06 -8.56
N ALA A 2 -14.90 -0.59 -7.76
CA ALA A 2 -14.53 -1.04 -6.42
C ALA A 2 -13.71 -2.34 -6.58
N GLY A 3 -12.37 -2.21 -6.56
CA GLY A 3 -11.48 -3.36 -6.61
C GLY A 3 -11.74 -4.27 -5.42
N ASN A 4 -11.78 -5.58 -5.66
CA ASN A 4 -11.91 -6.56 -4.59
C ASN A 4 -10.68 -6.49 -3.68
N ILE A 5 -10.89 -6.27 -2.37
CA ILE A 5 -9.80 -6.10 -1.40
C ILE A 5 -8.87 -7.30 -1.33
N LEU A 6 -9.37 -8.51 -1.59
CA LEU A 6 -8.55 -9.72 -1.63
C LEU A 6 -7.55 -9.67 -2.80
N ASP A 7 -7.96 -9.13 -3.94
CA ASP A 7 -7.11 -8.99 -5.11
C ASP A 7 -6.06 -7.90 -4.89
N ALA A 8 -6.44 -6.80 -4.23
CA ALA A 8 -5.52 -5.74 -3.83
C ALA A 8 -4.45 -6.27 -2.85
N VAL A 9 -4.85 -7.01 -1.82
CA VAL A 9 -3.93 -7.63 -0.86
C VAL A 9 -2.99 -8.62 -1.57
N ALA A 10 -3.53 -9.48 -2.44
CA ALA A 10 -2.73 -10.44 -3.18
C ALA A 10 -1.73 -9.76 -4.12
N TYR A 11 -2.11 -8.65 -4.76
CA TYR A 11 -1.21 -7.86 -5.60
C TYR A 11 -0.08 -7.23 -4.77
N LEU A 12 -0.41 -6.61 -3.64
CA LEU A 12 0.58 -5.99 -2.75
C LEU A 12 1.59 -7.04 -2.20
N GLN A 13 1.10 -8.22 -1.79
CA GLN A 13 1.95 -9.32 -1.34
C GLN A 13 2.90 -9.85 -2.42
N LYS A 14 2.45 -9.93 -3.68
CA LYS A 14 3.32 -10.30 -4.81
C LYS A 14 4.43 -9.27 -5.06
N ASN A 15 4.16 -8.00 -4.73
CA ASN A 15 5.07 -6.88 -4.90
C ASN A 15 5.89 -6.55 -3.63
N GLN A 16 6.13 -7.55 -2.79
CA GLN A 16 6.96 -7.47 -1.59
C GLN A 16 6.40 -6.59 -0.46
N LEU A 17 5.11 -6.22 -0.51
CA LEU A 17 4.44 -5.54 0.59
C LEU A 17 3.65 -6.54 1.43
N LYS A 18 3.93 -6.63 2.73
CA LYS A 18 3.14 -7.50 3.61
C LYS A 18 2.02 -6.71 4.28
N LEU A 19 0.82 -7.26 4.26
CA LEU A 19 -0.28 -6.76 5.09
C LEU A 19 -0.38 -7.57 6.37
N VAL A 20 -0.45 -6.87 7.50
CA VAL A 20 -0.66 -7.44 8.84
C VAL A 20 -1.90 -6.80 9.43
N LEU A 21 -2.85 -7.63 9.87
CA LEU A 21 -4.01 -7.17 10.63
C LEU A 21 -3.70 -7.29 12.12
N LEU A 22 -3.74 -6.17 12.84
CA LEU A 22 -3.45 -6.09 14.27
C LEU A 22 -4.58 -5.35 14.98
N GLU A 23 -5.35 -6.05 15.81
CA GLU A 23 -6.35 -5.46 16.72
C GLU A 23 -7.22 -4.35 16.09
N ALA A 24 -7.77 -4.64 14.90
CA ALA A 24 -8.58 -3.73 14.08
C ALA A 24 -7.86 -2.63 13.28
N LYS A 25 -6.53 -2.65 13.20
CA LYS A 25 -5.73 -1.81 12.30
C LYS A 25 -5.05 -2.65 11.22
N PHE A 26 -4.96 -2.09 10.02
CA PHE A 26 -4.17 -2.67 8.95
C PHE A 26 -2.78 -2.05 8.96
N LEU A 27 -1.74 -2.87 8.93
CA LEU A 27 -0.36 -2.42 8.74
C LEU A 27 0.12 -2.91 7.38
N VAL A 28 0.84 -2.04 6.65
CA VAL A 28 1.58 -2.41 5.45
C VAL A 28 3.07 -2.35 5.79
N GLU A 29 3.74 -3.49 5.70
CA GLU A 29 5.20 -3.58 5.70
C GLU A 29 5.69 -3.21 4.30
N PHE A 30 6.29 -2.03 4.20
CA PHE A 30 7.09 -1.67 3.04
C PHE A 30 8.57 -2.03 3.28
N PRO A 31 9.41 -2.07 2.22
CA PRO A 31 10.87 -2.24 2.37
C PRO A 31 11.52 -1.29 3.40
N SER A 32 11.07 -0.04 3.51
CA SER A 32 11.64 0.91 4.48
C SER A 32 11.03 0.84 5.89
N GLY A 33 10.00 0.02 6.11
CA GLY A 33 9.36 -0.19 7.40
C GLY A 33 7.83 -0.21 7.34
N TYR A 34 7.20 -0.35 8.50
CA TYR A 34 5.74 -0.46 8.62
C TYR A 34 5.06 0.90 8.55
N LYS A 35 3.92 0.94 7.85
CA LYS A 35 2.94 2.04 7.91
C LYS A 35 1.62 1.50 8.45
N SER A 36 1.04 2.21 9.42
CA SER A 36 -0.35 1.95 9.82
C SER A 36 -1.30 2.59 8.84
N LEU A 37 -2.28 1.83 8.40
CA LEU A 37 -3.40 2.31 7.61
C LEU A 37 -4.58 2.61 8.53
N ALA A 38 -5.38 3.59 8.13
CA ALA A 38 -6.59 4.01 8.81
C ALA A 38 -7.75 3.04 8.56
N ASP A 39 -7.89 2.54 7.33
CA ASP A 39 -9.03 1.72 6.91
C ASP A 39 -8.72 0.80 5.72
N GLN A 40 -9.72 0.00 5.33
CA GLN A 40 -9.66 -0.91 4.19
C GLN A 40 -9.59 -0.17 2.84
N ASP A 41 -10.14 1.03 2.74
CA ASP A 41 -10.13 1.81 1.50
C ASP A 41 -8.73 2.35 1.20
N GLU A 42 -7.91 2.55 2.23
CA GLU A 42 -6.49 2.87 2.07
C GLU A 42 -5.70 1.72 1.42
N ILE A 43 -6.07 0.46 1.68
CA ILE A 43 -5.45 -0.71 1.00
C ILE A 43 -5.72 -0.65 -0.50
N LEU A 44 -6.95 -0.36 -0.90
CA LEU A 44 -7.34 -0.24 -2.30
C LEU A 44 -6.57 0.91 -2.97
N ARG A 45 -6.46 2.06 -2.29
CA ARG A 45 -5.70 3.22 -2.79
C ARG A 45 -4.21 2.91 -2.98
N ILE A 46 -3.59 2.21 -2.03
CA ILE A 46 -2.19 1.78 -2.14
C ILE A 46 -2.03 0.81 -3.31
N ALA A 47 -2.91 -0.19 -3.43
CA ALA A 47 -2.85 -1.14 -4.53
C ALA A 47 -3.00 -0.46 -5.90
N GLU A 48 -3.98 0.45 -6.06
CA GLU A 48 -4.15 1.24 -7.28
C GLU A 48 -2.92 2.11 -7.59
N TYR A 49 -2.34 2.73 -6.56
CA TYR A 49 -1.15 3.56 -6.71
C TYR A 49 0.05 2.74 -7.19
N PHE A 50 0.26 1.56 -6.61
CA PHE A 50 1.33 0.65 -7.02
C PHE A 50 1.10 0.09 -8.42
N GLN A 51 -0.12 -0.29 -8.77
CA GLN A 51 -0.45 -0.74 -10.12
C GLN A 51 -0.21 0.33 -11.19
N THR A 52 -0.45 1.60 -10.85
CA THR A 52 -0.27 2.72 -11.78
C THR A 52 1.21 3.04 -12.04
N HIS A 53 2.12 2.58 -11.16
CA HIS A 53 3.55 2.87 -11.22
C HIS A 53 4.41 1.59 -11.14
N ASP A 54 3.85 0.45 -11.57
CA ASP A 54 4.47 -0.89 -11.47
C ASP A 54 5.84 -0.92 -12.19
N GLU A 55 6.04 -0.05 -13.18
CA GLU A 55 7.29 0.10 -13.93
C GLU A 55 8.47 0.67 -13.13
N LEU A 56 8.21 1.37 -12.02
CA LEU A 56 9.25 2.03 -11.22
C LEU A 56 9.88 1.11 -10.16
N GLY A 57 9.25 -0.04 -9.91
CA GLY A 57 9.65 -0.98 -8.88
C GLY A 57 9.23 -0.55 -7.46
N PRO A 58 9.07 -1.51 -6.52
CA PRO A 58 8.34 -1.30 -5.28
C PRO A 58 8.94 -0.24 -4.34
N GLY A 59 10.27 -0.10 -4.30
CA GLY A 59 10.93 0.90 -3.46
C GLY A 59 10.77 2.34 -3.95
N ALA A 60 10.77 2.56 -5.27
CA ALA A 60 10.54 3.89 -5.83
C ALA A 60 9.09 4.32 -5.66
N VAL A 61 8.16 3.40 -5.90
CA VAL A 61 6.73 3.63 -5.68
C VAL A 61 6.43 3.92 -4.21
N GLU A 62 7.03 3.17 -3.28
CA GLU A 62 6.93 3.47 -1.84
C GLU A 62 7.37 4.91 -1.54
N PHE A 63 8.55 5.32 -2.04
CA PHE A 63 9.09 6.64 -1.77
C PHE A 63 8.14 7.74 -2.25
N MET A 64 7.61 7.62 -3.47
CA MET A 64 6.65 8.60 -4.00
C MET A 64 5.32 8.58 -3.25
N TYR A 65 4.85 7.40 -2.84
CA TYR A 65 3.62 7.27 -2.07
C TYR A 65 3.72 8.03 -0.74
N ARG A 66 4.81 7.82 0.02
CA ARG A 66 5.04 8.48 1.31
C ARG A 66 5.27 9.99 1.14
N TYR A 67 6.09 10.40 0.18
CA TYR A 67 6.37 11.82 -0.07
C TYR A 67 5.09 12.61 -0.39
N ARG A 68 4.19 12.01 -1.19
CA ARG A 68 2.89 12.62 -1.52
C ARG A 68 1.99 12.80 -0.30
N GLU A 69 2.07 11.92 0.70
CA GLU A 69 1.30 12.06 1.93
C GLU A 69 1.88 13.14 2.84
N ASP A 70 3.20 13.24 2.94
CA ASP A 70 3.88 14.29 3.70
C ASP A 70 3.58 15.70 3.15
N GLU A 71 3.31 15.85 1.84
CA GLU A 71 2.87 17.13 1.24
C GLU A 71 1.42 17.51 1.53
N LYS A 72 0.62 16.61 2.13
CA LYS A 72 -0.80 16.87 2.47
C LYS A 72 -1.03 17.24 3.93
N GLU A 73 0.01 17.17 4.77
CA GLU A 73 0.03 17.69 6.15
C GLU A 73 0.55 19.14 6.19
#